data_AF-A0A935TRH5-F1
#
_entry.id   AF-A0A935TRH5-F1
#
_cell.length_a   1.000
_cell.length_b   1.000
_cell.length_c   1.000
_cell.angle_alpha   90.00
_cell.angle_beta   90.00
_cell.angle_gamma   90.00
#
_symmetry.space_group_name_H-M   'P 1'
#
loop_
_entity.id
_entity.type
_entity.pdbx_description
1 polymer ?
#
loop_
_entity_poly.entity_id
_entity_poly.type
_entity_poly.pdbx_seq_one_letter_code
_entity_poly.pdbx_strand_id
1 'polypeptide(L)'
;MNKLLVHGNNTSFNRYDFFTGTEQFVFDIDIDKDVDLYINEILEMEITEGLKKRIEKSDIVFIKIALTQNYLEYFGLRLAYHIRLAKNLGEKSKIPIVFIAEESFQFLGSTCHEPSILFTKGIYLIKETLEDLEDIKNRYANGSIKPLDGYDSFINSILIHPPSNYKSHHSIANEWAIYRWATALQINDDQIRTIEKTIGSNLYFKYLQFKYPIAELSPVAETTEPANRVVPKRGNVLYIDDEVNKGWHSIFTKICSDRLFKSQFESIGGDFKNLSKEEIIENSLGMVKGDFNPDIVILDFRLHDDDFEDAKSFEPARPEDVTGYKILVQIKAYNPGIQVIVLSATNKIWNFMELHAAGADDFIIKESPELSVDENYSRKAIDKIYKSIEKGLTRAKYLKHAFNFLNESNEILENKNIPDELKTTIKKQLELSYFLLSRAGKEEEFAYAFVALYMIIESINKEFVIKSSNYKWIFNNGGNDLDLLDWGYKEENQIYTNTNTPVTGTQPPEWQKLAGLYFQIWNGEDHGLIRTAYHLIKKRNGFIHNDKKILDYQDNRGNYLNHDIFTPNGTISLFECIGEIFKSIQTKDTAIEKKPGIQ
;
A
#
# COMPACT_ATOMS: atom_id res chain seq x y z
N MET A 1 -37.83 2.80 -44.04
CA MET A 1 -36.87 2.09 -43.16
C MET A 1 -35.50 2.52 -43.60
N ASN A 2 -34.85 3.38 -42.83
CA ASN A 2 -33.46 3.72 -43.04
C ASN A 2 -32.62 2.53 -42.59
N LYS A 3 -31.79 1.98 -43.46
CA LYS A 3 -31.02 0.77 -43.20
C LYS A 3 -29.55 1.02 -43.46
N LEU A 4 -28.71 0.29 -42.73
CA LEU A 4 -27.27 0.32 -42.90
C LEU A 4 -26.76 -1.10 -43.08
N LEU A 5 -25.92 -1.33 -44.08
CA LEU A 5 -25.16 -2.56 -44.26
C LEU A 5 -23.70 -2.32 -43.85
N VAL A 6 -23.18 -3.15 -42.96
CA VAL A 6 -21.76 -3.20 -42.59
C VAL A 6 -21.14 -4.48 -43.13
N HIS A 7 -20.09 -4.38 -43.94
CA HIS A 7 -19.49 -5.51 -44.64
C HIS A 7 -18.00 -5.29 -44.99
N GLY A 8 -17.26 -6.36 -45.24
CA GLY A 8 -15.85 -6.33 -45.67
C GLY A 8 -15.66 -6.49 -47.17
N ASN A 9 -16.57 -5.91 -47.99
CA ASN A 9 -16.67 -6.19 -49.44
C ASN A 9 -16.85 -7.68 -49.81
N ASN A 10 -17.42 -8.47 -48.91
CA ASN A 10 -17.55 -9.92 -48.99
C ASN A 10 -19.02 -10.39 -48.98
N THR A 11 -19.94 -9.58 -49.49
CA THR A 11 -21.38 -9.89 -49.53
C THR A 11 -22.01 -9.37 -50.83
N SER A 12 -22.92 -10.13 -51.41
CA SER A 12 -23.73 -9.76 -52.58
C SER A 12 -24.78 -8.68 -52.28
N PHE A 13 -25.08 -8.41 -51.01
CA PHE A 13 -25.96 -7.32 -50.61
C PHE A 13 -25.34 -5.93 -50.80
N ASN A 14 -24.04 -5.81 -51.07
CA ASN A 14 -23.40 -4.53 -51.36
C ASN A 14 -23.77 -3.95 -52.75
N ARG A 15 -24.60 -4.64 -53.53
CA ARG A 15 -25.14 -4.13 -54.80
C ARG A 15 -26.13 -2.99 -54.55
N TYR A 16 -26.08 -2.00 -55.44
CA TYR A 16 -26.88 -0.76 -55.34
C TYR A 16 -28.39 -1.01 -55.30
N ASP A 17 -28.85 -2.12 -55.91
CA ASP A 17 -30.25 -2.54 -55.92
C ASP A 17 -30.77 -2.93 -54.51
N PHE A 18 -29.86 -3.32 -53.61
CA PHE A 18 -30.19 -3.74 -52.25
C PHE A 18 -29.88 -2.67 -51.22
N PHE A 19 -28.70 -2.04 -51.31
CA PHE A 19 -28.27 -0.97 -50.42
C PHE A 19 -27.59 0.12 -51.25
N THR A 20 -28.00 1.38 -51.12
CA THR A 20 -27.31 2.48 -51.81
C THR A 20 -25.96 2.78 -51.14
N GLY A 21 -25.05 3.51 -51.79
CA GLY A 21 -23.73 3.82 -51.19
C GLY A 21 -23.80 4.54 -49.83
N THR A 22 -24.84 5.35 -49.61
CA THR A 22 -25.10 6.01 -48.31
C THR A 22 -25.64 5.07 -47.24
N GLU A 23 -26.14 3.90 -47.63
CA GLU A 23 -26.62 2.83 -46.75
C GLU A 23 -25.55 1.76 -46.49
N GLN A 24 -24.31 1.95 -46.94
CA GLN A 24 -23.22 0.98 -46.79
C GLN A 24 -22.04 1.54 -45.99
N PHE A 25 -21.45 0.73 -45.12
CA PHE A 25 -20.17 1.02 -44.49
C PHE A 25 -19.22 -0.16 -44.70
N VAL A 26 -18.07 0.12 -45.30
CA VAL A 26 -17.03 -0.89 -45.53
C VAL A 26 -16.17 -0.99 -44.27
N PHE A 27 -16.16 -2.16 -43.66
CA PHE A 27 -15.26 -2.50 -42.57
C PHE A 27 -13.91 -2.90 -43.16
N ASP A 28 -12.90 -2.08 -42.94
CA ASP A 28 -11.57 -2.24 -43.52
C ASP A 28 -10.54 -2.01 -42.42
N ILE A 29 -10.12 -3.11 -41.80
CA ILE A 29 -9.17 -3.13 -40.69
C ILE A 29 -7.79 -3.54 -41.21
N ASP A 30 -6.77 -2.78 -40.84
CA ASP A 30 -5.38 -3.16 -41.08
C ASP A 30 -5.02 -4.42 -40.28
N ILE A 31 -4.29 -5.35 -40.89
CA ILE A 31 -3.90 -6.65 -40.27
C ILE A 31 -3.24 -6.48 -38.90
N ASP A 32 -2.45 -5.42 -38.70
CA ASP A 32 -1.68 -5.19 -37.49
C ASP A 32 -2.45 -4.39 -36.41
N LYS A 33 -3.66 -3.91 -36.72
CA LYS A 33 -4.43 -3.05 -35.83
C LYS A 33 -5.29 -3.88 -34.88
N ASP A 34 -5.28 -3.52 -33.60
CA ASP A 34 -6.18 -4.11 -32.62
C ASP A 34 -7.65 -3.84 -33.01
N VAL A 35 -8.46 -4.90 -33.01
CA VAL A 35 -9.84 -4.86 -33.50
C VAL A 35 -10.77 -4.04 -32.61
N ASP A 36 -10.57 -4.08 -31.28
CA ASP A 36 -11.39 -3.28 -30.36
C ASP A 36 -11.07 -1.80 -30.53
N LEU A 37 -9.78 -1.49 -30.66
CA LEU A 37 -9.32 -0.15 -30.93
C LEU A 37 -9.88 0.38 -32.24
N TYR A 38 -9.78 -0.39 -33.33
CA TYR A 38 -10.34 -0.01 -34.62
C TYR A 38 -11.85 0.23 -34.53
N ILE A 39 -12.60 -0.71 -33.95
CA ILE A 39 -14.05 -0.59 -33.80
C ILE A 39 -14.41 0.63 -32.95
N ASN A 40 -13.67 0.89 -31.87
CA ASN A 40 -13.89 2.06 -31.04
C ASN A 40 -13.69 3.35 -31.83
N GLU A 41 -12.58 3.47 -32.56
CA GLU A 41 -12.26 4.66 -33.34
C GLU A 41 -13.36 4.95 -34.39
N ILE A 42 -13.84 3.95 -35.13
CA ILE A 42 -14.92 4.17 -36.13
C ILE A 42 -16.28 4.48 -35.51
N LEU A 43 -16.52 4.07 -34.26
CA LEU A 43 -17.73 4.39 -33.51
C LEU A 43 -17.63 5.74 -32.77
N GLU A 44 -16.43 6.27 -32.54
CA GLU A 44 -16.21 7.58 -31.94
C GLU A 44 -16.03 8.71 -32.96
N MET A 45 -15.53 8.39 -34.16
CA MET A 45 -15.31 9.38 -35.22
C MET A 45 -16.57 10.17 -35.58
N GLU A 46 -16.54 11.48 -35.34
CA GLU A 46 -17.57 12.46 -35.74
C GLU A 46 -17.40 12.89 -37.21
N ILE A 47 -17.33 11.90 -38.11
CA ILE A 47 -17.26 12.14 -39.56
C ILE A 47 -18.66 12.01 -40.15
N THR A 48 -19.09 12.97 -40.97
CA THR A 48 -20.44 13.04 -41.57
C THR A 48 -20.86 11.73 -42.26
N GLU A 49 -19.89 10.98 -42.79
CA GLU A 49 -20.07 9.69 -43.47
C GLU A 49 -19.49 8.49 -42.70
N GLY A 50 -19.06 8.67 -41.45
CA GLY A 50 -18.54 7.62 -40.59
C GLY A 50 -19.61 6.68 -40.05
N LEU A 51 -19.19 5.52 -39.52
CA LEU A 51 -20.11 4.48 -39.02
C LEU A 51 -21.09 5.03 -37.98
N LYS A 52 -20.61 5.81 -37.01
CA LYS A 52 -21.44 6.46 -35.98
C LYS A 52 -22.63 7.22 -36.59
N LYS A 53 -22.37 8.15 -37.50
CA LYS A 53 -23.41 8.99 -38.14
C LYS A 53 -24.38 8.18 -38.98
N ARG A 54 -23.91 7.11 -39.62
CA ARG A 54 -24.78 6.21 -40.38
C ARG A 54 -25.71 5.42 -39.45
N ILE A 55 -25.21 4.93 -38.30
CA ILE A 55 -26.04 4.27 -37.28
C ILE A 55 -27.08 5.24 -36.72
N GLU A 56 -26.69 6.49 -36.40
CA GLU A 56 -27.61 7.51 -35.87
C GLU A 56 -28.80 7.79 -36.81
N LYS A 57 -28.57 7.75 -38.13
CA LYS A 57 -29.61 7.95 -39.16
C LYS A 57 -30.41 6.69 -39.50
N SER A 58 -29.97 5.53 -39.04
CA SER A 58 -30.56 4.23 -39.38
C SER A 58 -31.60 3.80 -38.37
N ASP A 59 -32.55 3.02 -38.85
CA ASP A 59 -33.57 2.35 -38.04
C ASP A 59 -33.20 0.88 -37.77
N ILE A 60 -32.36 0.29 -38.62
CA ILE A 60 -31.90 -1.10 -38.55
C ILE A 60 -30.48 -1.21 -39.13
N VAL A 61 -29.66 -2.09 -38.56
CA VAL A 61 -28.30 -2.36 -39.05
C VAL A 61 -28.17 -3.82 -39.46
N PHE A 62 -27.67 -4.06 -40.67
CA PHE A 62 -27.30 -5.35 -41.19
C PHE A 62 -25.78 -5.50 -41.08
N ILE A 63 -25.29 -6.58 -40.48
CA ILE A 63 -23.86 -6.79 -40.25
C ILE A 63 -23.48 -8.17 -40.79
N LYS A 64 -22.54 -8.25 -41.73
CA LYS A 64 -21.94 -9.54 -42.11
C LYS A 64 -21.14 -10.08 -40.93
N ILE A 65 -21.31 -11.35 -40.59
CA ILE A 65 -20.63 -11.94 -39.42
C ILE A 65 -19.11 -11.94 -39.59
N ALA A 66 -18.61 -12.30 -40.77
CA ALA A 66 -17.20 -12.12 -41.14
C ALA A 66 -17.04 -10.75 -41.82
N LEU A 67 -16.22 -9.87 -41.25
CA LEU A 67 -16.00 -8.51 -41.77
C LEU A 67 -14.67 -8.38 -42.53
N THR A 68 -13.92 -9.46 -42.67
CA THR A 68 -12.75 -9.58 -43.54
C THR A 68 -12.89 -10.82 -44.45
N GLN A 69 -11.80 -11.14 -45.15
CA GLN A 69 -11.69 -12.38 -45.93
C GLN A 69 -11.55 -13.63 -45.04
N ASN A 70 -11.21 -13.46 -43.76
CA ASN A 70 -11.15 -14.57 -42.81
C ASN A 70 -12.54 -14.88 -42.26
N TYR A 71 -13.11 -16.01 -42.70
CA TYR A 71 -14.45 -16.42 -42.32
C TYR A 71 -14.65 -16.69 -40.82
N LEU A 72 -13.59 -17.12 -40.12
CA LEU A 72 -13.66 -17.61 -38.74
C LEU A 72 -13.34 -16.53 -37.68
N GLU A 73 -13.21 -15.26 -38.07
CA GLU A 73 -12.91 -14.17 -37.15
C GLU A 73 -14.13 -13.67 -36.36
N TYR A 74 -15.33 -13.79 -36.95
CA TYR A 74 -16.60 -13.34 -36.40
C TYR A 74 -16.65 -11.86 -35.92
N PHE A 75 -15.89 -10.96 -36.54
CA PHE A 75 -15.81 -9.54 -36.16
C PHE A 75 -17.15 -8.80 -36.22
N GLY A 76 -18.13 -9.27 -36.99
CA GLY A 76 -19.49 -8.74 -36.97
C GLY A 76 -20.15 -8.89 -35.60
N LEU A 77 -19.93 -10.01 -34.90
CA LEU A 77 -20.41 -10.20 -33.52
C LEU A 77 -19.73 -9.23 -32.58
N ARG A 78 -18.42 -9.07 -32.72
CA ARG A 78 -17.61 -8.15 -31.92
C ARG A 78 -18.08 -6.71 -32.09
N LEU A 79 -18.25 -6.26 -33.33
CA LEU A 79 -18.81 -4.94 -33.65
C LEU A 79 -20.20 -4.74 -33.04
N ALA A 80 -21.08 -5.74 -33.08
CA ALA A 80 -22.39 -5.65 -32.48
C ALA A 80 -22.32 -5.46 -30.96
N TYR A 81 -21.41 -6.13 -30.25
CA TYR A 81 -21.18 -5.85 -28.83
C TYR A 81 -20.71 -4.41 -28.61
N HIS A 82 -19.77 -3.90 -29.42
CA HIS A 82 -19.32 -2.51 -29.30
C HIS A 82 -20.46 -1.52 -29.56
N ILE A 83 -21.35 -1.75 -30.54
CA ILE A 83 -22.53 -0.91 -30.77
C ILE A 83 -23.43 -0.91 -29.53
N ARG A 84 -23.70 -2.08 -28.94
CA ARG A 84 -24.51 -2.20 -27.73
C ARG A 84 -23.87 -1.47 -26.55
N LEU A 85 -22.57 -1.58 -26.38
CA LEU A 85 -21.79 -1.03 -25.25
C LEU A 85 -21.20 0.38 -25.53
N ALA A 86 -21.61 1.04 -26.61
CA ALA A 86 -21.14 2.38 -26.96
C ALA A 86 -22.02 3.46 -26.32
N LYS A 87 -21.55 4.06 -25.22
CA LYS A 87 -22.25 5.15 -24.52
C LYS A 87 -22.55 6.35 -25.43
N ASN A 88 -21.66 6.63 -26.38
CA ASN A 88 -21.77 7.75 -27.31
C ASN A 88 -22.87 7.58 -28.39
N LEU A 89 -23.49 6.40 -28.52
CA LEU A 89 -24.63 6.16 -29.39
C LEU A 89 -25.99 6.42 -28.70
N GLY A 90 -26.02 6.65 -27.39
CA GLY A 90 -27.27 6.89 -26.65
C GLY A 90 -28.30 5.79 -26.91
N GLU A 91 -29.54 6.14 -27.25
CA GLU A 91 -30.60 5.16 -27.57
C GLU A 91 -30.33 4.35 -28.85
N LYS A 92 -29.44 4.82 -29.76
CA LYS A 92 -29.12 4.11 -31.00
C LYS A 92 -28.26 2.87 -30.79
N SER A 93 -27.64 2.73 -29.63
CA SER A 93 -26.99 1.48 -29.24
C SER A 93 -27.96 0.28 -29.17
N LYS A 94 -29.27 0.53 -29.01
CA LYS A 94 -30.34 -0.48 -28.93
C LYS A 94 -30.92 -0.85 -30.30
N ILE A 95 -30.41 -0.27 -31.38
CA ILE A 95 -30.90 -0.48 -32.75
C ILE A 95 -31.04 -1.99 -33.08
N PRO A 96 -32.09 -2.44 -33.77
CA PRO A 96 -32.15 -3.82 -34.24
C PRO A 96 -30.94 -4.14 -35.13
N ILE A 97 -30.27 -5.26 -34.85
CA ILE A 97 -29.12 -5.74 -35.62
C ILE A 97 -29.50 -7.06 -36.28
N VAL A 98 -29.28 -7.14 -37.59
CA VAL A 98 -29.53 -8.32 -38.41
C VAL A 98 -28.19 -8.84 -38.90
N PHE A 99 -27.77 -9.99 -38.38
CA PHE A 99 -26.59 -10.68 -38.87
C PHE A 99 -26.87 -11.36 -40.21
N ILE A 100 -25.89 -11.30 -41.10
CA ILE A 100 -25.91 -12.01 -42.38
C ILE A 100 -24.89 -13.14 -42.31
N ALA A 101 -25.35 -14.39 -42.36
CA ALA A 101 -24.49 -15.58 -42.42
C ALA A 101 -25.27 -16.78 -42.98
N GLU A 102 -24.55 -17.74 -43.56
CA GLU A 102 -25.19 -18.97 -44.09
C GLU A 102 -25.46 -19.98 -42.96
N GLU A 103 -24.70 -19.88 -41.88
CA GLU A 103 -24.80 -20.71 -40.68
C GLU A 103 -26.07 -20.42 -39.89
N SER A 104 -26.52 -21.44 -39.15
CA SER A 104 -27.55 -21.25 -38.14
C SER A 104 -27.01 -20.64 -36.85
N PHE A 105 -27.89 -20.08 -36.03
CA PHE A 105 -27.57 -19.68 -34.65
C PHE A 105 -26.90 -20.80 -33.85
N GLN A 106 -27.32 -22.05 -34.03
CA GLN A 106 -26.75 -23.20 -33.33
C GLN A 106 -25.28 -23.42 -33.69
N PHE A 107 -24.96 -23.33 -34.98
CA PHE A 107 -23.59 -23.50 -35.43
C PHE A 107 -22.70 -22.36 -34.91
N LEU A 108 -23.11 -21.11 -35.16
CA LEU A 108 -22.39 -19.92 -34.68
C LEU A 108 -22.20 -19.95 -33.16
N GLY A 109 -23.25 -20.34 -32.44
CA GLY A 109 -23.25 -20.50 -30.99
C GLY A 109 -22.22 -21.51 -30.48
N SER A 110 -21.88 -22.52 -31.28
CA SER A 110 -20.92 -23.57 -30.93
C SER A 110 -19.49 -23.28 -31.38
N THR A 111 -19.28 -22.36 -32.32
CA THR A 111 -17.96 -22.12 -32.93
C THR A 111 -17.32 -20.78 -32.57
N CYS A 112 -18.11 -19.75 -32.24
CA CYS A 112 -17.57 -18.44 -31.90
C CYS A 112 -17.19 -18.34 -30.42
N HIS A 113 -16.21 -17.49 -30.10
CA HIS A 113 -15.70 -17.31 -28.74
C HIS A 113 -16.72 -16.67 -27.80
N GLU A 114 -17.59 -15.78 -28.31
CA GLU A 114 -18.53 -14.98 -27.51
C GLU A 114 -19.96 -15.01 -28.08
N PRO A 115 -20.63 -16.18 -28.08
CA PRO A 115 -21.89 -16.39 -28.78
C PRO A 115 -23.08 -15.66 -28.15
N SER A 116 -22.96 -15.22 -26.90
CA SER A 116 -24.09 -14.79 -26.08
C SER A 116 -24.97 -13.72 -26.74
N ILE A 117 -24.38 -12.77 -27.49
CA ILE A 117 -25.13 -11.73 -28.22
C ILE A 117 -26.17 -12.30 -29.18
N LEU A 118 -25.91 -13.44 -29.82
CA LEU A 118 -26.81 -14.08 -30.77
C LEU A 118 -28.18 -14.42 -30.16
N PHE A 119 -28.21 -14.62 -28.84
CA PHE A 119 -29.40 -15.01 -28.10
C PHE A 119 -30.03 -13.84 -27.32
N THR A 120 -29.61 -12.62 -27.59
CA THR A 120 -30.17 -11.41 -26.97
C THR A 120 -31.29 -10.80 -27.82
N LYS A 121 -32.17 -10.03 -27.18
CA LYS A 121 -33.26 -9.32 -27.87
C LYS A 121 -32.70 -8.25 -28.82
N GLY A 122 -33.42 -8.04 -29.92
CA GLY A 122 -33.01 -7.10 -30.96
C GLY A 122 -31.87 -7.60 -31.86
N ILE A 123 -31.52 -8.89 -31.77
CA ILE A 123 -30.64 -9.59 -32.70
C ILE A 123 -31.45 -10.54 -33.58
N TYR A 124 -31.16 -10.51 -34.87
CA TYR A 124 -31.78 -11.34 -35.89
C TYR A 124 -30.70 -11.93 -36.79
N LEU A 125 -31.00 -13.02 -37.49
CA LEU A 125 -30.07 -13.70 -38.40
C LEU A 125 -30.80 -14.03 -39.69
N ILE A 126 -30.16 -13.73 -40.81
CA ILE A 126 -30.62 -14.08 -42.15
C ILE A 126 -29.50 -14.71 -42.97
N LYS A 127 -29.89 -15.52 -43.96
CA LYS A 127 -28.96 -15.93 -45.01
C LYS A 127 -28.84 -14.84 -46.05
N GLU A 128 -27.84 -14.96 -46.90
CA GLU A 128 -27.59 -14.00 -47.96
C GLU A 128 -28.49 -14.23 -49.17
N THR A 129 -29.81 -14.16 -48.95
CA THR A 129 -30.84 -14.38 -49.98
C THR A 129 -31.81 -13.20 -50.08
N LEU A 130 -32.39 -13.03 -51.28
CA LEU A 130 -33.40 -11.99 -51.50
C LEU A 130 -34.68 -12.24 -50.70
N GLU A 131 -35.04 -13.50 -50.52
CA GLU A 131 -36.21 -13.92 -49.77
C GLU A 131 -36.08 -13.50 -48.30
N ASP A 132 -34.94 -13.80 -47.65
CA ASP A 132 -34.72 -13.44 -46.26
C ASP A 132 -34.60 -11.93 -46.05
N LEU A 133 -33.98 -11.22 -47.00
CA LEU A 133 -33.90 -9.75 -46.94
C LEU A 133 -35.30 -9.11 -47.02
N GLU A 134 -36.19 -9.66 -47.85
CA GLU A 134 -37.56 -9.17 -47.98
C GLU A 134 -38.44 -9.58 -46.78
N ASP A 135 -38.24 -10.78 -46.22
CA ASP A 135 -38.87 -11.20 -44.95
C ASP A 135 -38.56 -10.21 -43.82
N ILE A 136 -37.29 -9.84 -43.63
CA ILE A 136 -36.90 -8.87 -42.61
C ILE A 136 -37.56 -7.51 -42.82
N LYS A 137 -37.65 -7.01 -44.06
CA LYS A 137 -38.34 -5.74 -44.35
C LYS A 137 -39.82 -5.81 -43.99
N ASN A 138 -40.49 -6.90 -44.34
CA ASN A 138 -41.90 -7.11 -44.02
C ASN A 138 -42.13 -7.24 -42.51
N ARG A 139 -41.26 -7.97 -41.81
CA ARG A 139 -41.27 -8.11 -40.34
C ARG A 139 -40.92 -6.80 -39.63
N TYR A 140 -40.12 -5.94 -40.24
CA TYR A 140 -39.88 -4.61 -39.73
C TYR A 140 -41.13 -3.74 -39.90
N ALA A 141 -41.72 -3.73 -41.09
CA ALA A 141 -42.94 -2.95 -41.40
C ALA A 141 -44.14 -3.33 -40.51
N ASN A 142 -44.26 -4.61 -40.12
CA ASN A 142 -45.32 -5.10 -39.24
C ASN A 142 -44.99 -4.99 -37.72
N GLY A 143 -43.81 -4.47 -37.36
CA GLY A 143 -43.39 -4.26 -35.96
C GLY A 143 -42.87 -5.51 -35.22
N SER A 144 -42.57 -6.60 -35.94
CA SER A 144 -41.95 -7.81 -35.36
C SER A 144 -40.45 -7.66 -35.11
N ILE A 145 -39.76 -6.82 -35.89
CA ILE A 145 -38.37 -6.43 -35.63
C ILE A 145 -38.36 -5.30 -34.62
N LYS A 146 -37.73 -5.52 -33.47
CA LYS A 146 -37.73 -4.60 -32.34
C LYS A 146 -36.30 -4.28 -31.89
N PRO A 147 -36.07 -3.08 -31.34
CA PRO A 147 -34.80 -2.77 -30.71
C PRO A 147 -34.58 -3.65 -29.48
N LEU A 148 -33.38 -3.58 -28.91
CA LEU A 148 -33.13 -4.07 -27.56
C LEU A 148 -34.09 -3.38 -26.58
N ASP A 149 -34.72 -4.15 -25.70
CA ASP A 149 -35.74 -3.69 -24.77
C ASP A 149 -35.15 -3.00 -23.53
N GLY A 150 -34.02 -3.49 -23.02
CA GLY A 150 -33.36 -2.91 -21.85
C GLY A 150 -31.92 -3.38 -21.67
N TYR A 151 -31.10 -2.50 -21.10
CA TYR A 151 -29.69 -2.77 -20.86
C TYR A 151 -29.45 -3.80 -19.76
N ASP A 152 -30.23 -3.76 -18.68
CA ASP A 152 -30.07 -4.71 -17.57
C ASP A 152 -30.29 -6.16 -18.05
N SER A 153 -31.32 -6.38 -18.87
CA SER A 153 -31.56 -7.71 -19.46
C SER A 153 -30.44 -8.12 -20.40
N PHE A 154 -29.89 -7.19 -21.19
CA PHE A 154 -28.78 -7.47 -22.10
C PHE A 154 -27.50 -7.85 -21.36
N ILE A 155 -27.06 -7.02 -20.42
CA ILE A 155 -25.82 -7.23 -19.66
C ILE A 155 -25.87 -8.54 -18.86
N ASN A 156 -27.02 -8.87 -18.28
CA ASN A 156 -27.20 -10.13 -17.55
C ASN A 156 -27.27 -11.37 -18.45
N SER A 157 -27.50 -11.20 -19.76
CA SER A 157 -27.61 -12.30 -20.73
C SER A 157 -26.31 -12.55 -21.51
N ILE A 158 -25.29 -11.69 -21.36
CA ILE A 158 -24.04 -11.81 -22.08
C ILE A 158 -22.87 -12.19 -21.15
N LEU A 159 -21.90 -12.89 -21.74
CA LEU A 159 -20.62 -13.18 -21.13
C LEU A 159 -19.52 -12.80 -22.12
N ILE A 160 -18.75 -11.77 -21.78
CA ILE A 160 -17.53 -11.37 -22.49
C ILE A 160 -16.36 -11.79 -21.60
N HIS A 161 -15.39 -12.48 -22.18
CA HIS A 161 -14.23 -12.97 -21.46
C HIS A 161 -13.09 -11.94 -21.51
N PRO A 162 -12.23 -11.87 -20.47
CA PRO A 162 -11.05 -11.03 -20.53
C PRO A 162 -10.16 -11.48 -21.72
N PRO A 163 -9.51 -10.54 -22.43
CA PRO A 163 -8.67 -10.91 -23.56
C PRO A 163 -7.44 -11.70 -23.09
N SER A 164 -6.91 -12.56 -23.96
CA SER A 164 -5.86 -13.54 -23.60
C SER A 164 -4.54 -12.93 -23.12
N ASN A 165 -4.26 -11.67 -23.46
CA ASN A 165 -3.13 -10.90 -22.95
C ASN A 165 -3.29 -10.48 -21.48
N TYR A 166 -4.53 -10.42 -20.97
CA TYR A 166 -4.80 -10.28 -19.53
C TYR A 166 -4.76 -11.67 -18.89
N LYS A 167 -3.55 -12.12 -18.55
CA LYS A 167 -3.30 -13.44 -17.97
C LYS A 167 -4.09 -13.71 -16.67
N SER A 168 -4.53 -12.66 -15.95
CA SER A 168 -5.29 -12.80 -14.70
C SER A 168 -6.25 -11.61 -14.45
N HIS A 169 -7.21 -11.81 -13.54
CA HIS A 169 -8.06 -10.72 -13.01
C HIS A 169 -7.26 -9.57 -12.38
N HIS A 170 -5.99 -9.79 -12.01
CA HIS A 170 -5.14 -8.77 -11.39
C HIS A 170 -4.73 -7.66 -12.36
N SER A 171 -4.42 -7.99 -13.61
CA SER A 171 -4.02 -7.01 -14.62
C SER A 171 -5.17 -6.04 -14.94
N ILE A 172 -6.42 -6.53 -14.91
CA ILE A 172 -7.62 -5.68 -15.09
C ILE A 172 -7.79 -4.72 -13.92
N ALA A 173 -7.70 -5.22 -12.68
CA ALA A 173 -7.81 -4.38 -11.49
C ALA A 173 -6.68 -3.35 -11.39
N ASN A 174 -5.47 -3.66 -11.85
CA ASN A 174 -4.36 -2.71 -11.92
C ASN A 174 -4.70 -1.52 -12.82
N GLU A 175 -5.05 -1.76 -14.09
CA GLU A 175 -5.35 -0.68 -15.05
C GLU A 175 -6.63 0.08 -14.66
N TRP A 176 -7.64 -0.64 -14.14
CA TRP A 176 -8.85 -0.02 -13.63
C TRP A 176 -8.58 0.92 -12.45
N ALA A 177 -7.75 0.50 -11.49
CA ALA A 177 -7.37 1.34 -10.35
C ALA A 177 -6.59 2.58 -10.81
N ILE A 178 -5.67 2.45 -11.77
CA ILE A 178 -4.96 3.59 -12.36
C ILE A 178 -5.96 4.62 -12.89
N TYR A 179 -6.90 4.18 -13.73
CA TYR A 179 -7.92 5.06 -14.30
C TYR A 179 -8.78 5.75 -13.24
N ARG A 180 -9.30 4.98 -12.28
CA ARG A 180 -10.17 5.50 -11.21
C ARG A 180 -9.43 6.50 -10.32
N TRP A 181 -8.21 6.18 -9.90
CA TRP A 181 -7.45 7.05 -9.00
C TRP A 181 -6.88 8.26 -9.72
N ALA A 182 -6.43 8.14 -10.96
CA ALA A 182 -5.99 9.27 -11.77
C ALA A 182 -7.15 10.25 -12.03
N THR A 183 -8.36 9.74 -12.34
CA THR A 183 -9.57 10.56 -12.48
C THR A 183 -9.88 11.29 -11.16
N ALA A 184 -9.85 10.58 -10.04
CA ALA A 184 -10.15 11.14 -8.71
C ALA A 184 -9.13 12.21 -8.27
N LEU A 185 -7.86 12.04 -8.66
CA LEU A 185 -6.74 12.94 -8.38
C LEU A 185 -6.52 14.00 -9.46
N GLN A 186 -7.32 14.00 -10.53
CA GLN A 186 -7.20 14.90 -11.69
C GLN A 186 -5.82 14.89 -12.35
N ILE A 187 -5.22 13.71 -12.48
CA ILE A 187 -3.93 13.52 -13.14
C ILE A 187 -4.16 13.35 -14.63
N ASN A 188 -3.43 14.11 -15.45
CA ASN A 188 -3.57 14.07 -16.90
C ASN A 188 -2.19 14.12 -17.55
N ASP A 189 -1.58 12.95 -17.71
CA ASP A 189 -0.32 12.74 -18.43
C ASP A 189 -0.49 11.67 -19.53
N ASP A 190 0.55 11.47 -20.35
CA ASP A 190 0.49 10.58 -21.51
C ASP A 190 0.30 9.09 -21.14
N GLN A 191 0.80 8.65 -19.98
CA GLN A 191 0.60 7.29 -19.50
C GLN A 191 -0.86 7.08 -19.08
N ILE A 192 -1.42 8.03 -18.33
CA ILE A 192 -2.84 8.01 -17.93
C ILE A 192 -3.76 8.03 -19.16
N ARG A 193 -3.48 8.89 -20.15
CA ARG A 193 -4.25 8.94 -21.40
C ARG A 193 -4.22 7.62 -22.17
N THR A 194 -3.08 6.92 -22.12
CA THR A 194 -2.97 5.60 -22.74
C THR A 194 -3.89 4.59 -22.04
N ILE A 195 -3.92 4.56 -20.70
CA ILE A 195 -4.84 3.72 -19.92
C ILE A 195 -6.30 4.10 -20.17
N GLU A 196 -6.63 5.39 -20.19
CA GLU A 196 -7.97 5.88 -20.53
C GLU A 196 -8.40 5.39 -21.92
N LYS A 197 -7.52 5.46 -22.91
CA LYS A 197 -7.77 4.94 -24.26
C LYS A 197 -7.99 3.43 -24.24
N THR A 198 -7.18 2.67 -23.51
CA THR A 198 -7.34 1.21 -23.38
C THR A 198 -8.69 0.85 -22.76
N ILE A 199 -9.05 1.46 -21.63
CA ILE A 199 -10.33 1.21 -20.95
C ILE A 199 -11.52 1.65 -21.80
N GLY A 200 -11.39 2.77 -22.52
CA GLY A 200 -12.42 3.30 -23.39
C GLY A 200 -12.62 2.48 -24.66
N SER A 201 -11.57 1.83 -25.18
CA SER A 201 -11.64 1.10 -26.46
C SER A 201 -11.90 -0.38 -26.32
N ASN A 202 -11.29 -1.05 -25.34
CA ASN A 202 -11.36 -2.50 -25.18
C ASN A 202 -12.77 -2.98 -24.83
N LEU A 203 -13.22 -4.05 -25.49
CA LEU A 203 -14.58 -4.54 -25.36
C LEU A 203 -14.91 -5.03 -23.94
N TYR A 204 -13.97 -5.72 -23.32
CA TYR A 204 -14.16 -6.28 -21.98
C TYR A 204 -14.27 -5.17 -20.93
N PHE A 205 -13.46 -4.12 -21.03
CA PHE A 205 -13.59 -2.95 -20.16
C PHE A 205 -14.92 -2.22 -20.35
N LYS A 206 -15.40 -2.05 -21.59
CA LYS A 206 -16.75 -1.52 -21.84
C LYS A 206 -17.82 -2.36 -21.16
N TYR A 207 -17.74 -3.69 -21.28
CA TYR A 207 -18.66 -4.59 -20.60
C TYR A 207 -18.62 -4.41 -19.07
N LEU A 208 -17.43 -4.32 -18.47
CA LEU A 208 -17.28 -4.05 -17.04
C LEU A 208 -17.86 -2.70 -16.63
N GLN A 209 -17.70 -1.64 -17.43
CA GLN A 209 -18.30 -0.33 -17.16
C GLN A 209 -19.84 -0.33 -17.17
N PHE A 210 -20.47 -1.25 -17.91
CA PHE A 210 -21.92 -1.44 -17.88
C PHE A 210 -22.37 -2.36 -16.75
N LYS A 211 -21.60 -3.42 -16.48
CA LYS A 211 -21.88 -4.37 -15.40
C LYS A 211 -21.70 -3.75 -14.01
N TYR A 212 -20.70 -2.90 -13.88
CA TYR A 212 -20.39 -2.12 -12.68
C TYR A 212 -20.34 -0.65 -13.08
N PRO A 213 -21.52 0.02 -13.18
CA PRO A 213 -21.62 1.41 -13.54
C PRO A 213 -20.69 2.26 -12.68
N ILE A 214 -19.76 2.91 -13.38
CA ILE A 214 -18.81 3.81 -12.74
C ILE A 214 -19.58 5.03 -12.21
N ALA A 215 -19.65 5.16 -10.89
CA ALA A 215 -20.22 6.36 -10.28
C ALA A 215 -19.41 7.61 -10.64
N GLU A 216 -20.11 8.73 -10.86
CA GLU A 216 -19.48 10.03 -11.08
C GLU A 216 -18.61 10.40 -9.87
N LEU A 217 -17.33 10.66 -10.12
CA LEU A 217 -16.40 11.05 -9.07
C LEU A 217 -16.54 12.54 -8.81
N SER A 218 -16.86 12.92 -7.56
CA SER A 218 -16.53 14.28 -7.12
C SER A 218 -15.02 14.35 -6.87
N PRO A 219 -14.29 15.30 -7.48
CA PRO A 219 -12.85 15.43 -7.31
C PRO A 219 -12.43 15.40 -5.84
N VAL A 220 -11.38 14.64 -5.53
CA VAL A 220 -10.80 14.62 -4.16
C VAL A 220 -10.16 15.97 -3.84
N ALA A 221 -9.83 16.77 -4.87
CA ALA A 221 -9.10 18.02 -4.77
C ALA A 221 -9.83 19.19 -4.09
N GLU A 222 -11.15 19.17 -3.90
CA GLU A 222 -11.89 20.37 -3.46
C GLU A 222 -12.62 20.28 -2.12
N THR A 223 -12.69 19.12 -1.44
CA THR A 223 -13.65 18.94 -0.32
C THR A 223 -13.08 18.57 1.05
N THR A 224 -11.77 18.71 1.28
CA THR A 224 -11.27 18.75 2.67
C THR A 224 -10.21 19.82 2.81
N GLU A 225 -10.49 20.81 3.66
CA GLU A 225 -9.57 21.87 4.05
C GLU A 225 -8.12 21.34 4.19
N PRO A 226 -7.14 21.95 3.52
CA PRO A 226 -5.72 21.70 3.74
C PRO A 226 -5.29 21.90 5.21
N ALA A 227 -6.12 22.57 6.02
CA ALA A 227 -5.80 23.06 7.36
C ALA A 227 -5.76 22.00 8.47
N ASN A 228 -6.36 20.80 8.31
CA ASN A 228 -6.40 19.77 9.35
C ASN A 228 -5.56 18.50 9.04
N ARG A 229 -4.74 18.53 7.99
CA ARG A 229 -3.86 17.41 7.58
C ARG A 229 -2.40 17.73 7.92
N VAL A 230 -2.07 17.76 9.22
CA VAL A 230 -0.69 18.02 9.69
C VAL A 230 0.13 16.72 9.65
N VAL A 231 0.54 16.31 8.45
CA VAL A 231 1.58 15.27 8.31
C VAL A 231 2.93 15.84 8.79
N PRO A 232 3.78 15.07 9.49
CA PRO A 232 5.16 15.50 9.70
C PRO A 232 5.82 15.75 8.34
N LYS A 233 6.28 16.99 8.09
CA LYS A 233 6.84 17.46 6.80
C LYS A 233 8.10 16.71 6.30
N ARG A 234 8.46 15.54 6.84
CA ARG A 234 9.75 14.88 6.55
C ARG A 234 9.66 13.36 6.67
N GLY A 235 10.07 12.68 5.60
CA GLY A 235 10.49 11.28 5.59
C GLY A 235 10.50 10.72 4.17
N ASN A 236 11.33 9.71 3.94
CA ASN A 236 11.60 9.16 2.61
C ASN A 236 10.62 8.03 2.30
N VAL A 237 9.93 8.11 1.17
CA VAL A 237 8.95 7.11 0.69
C VAL A 237 9.50 6.46 -0.57
N LEU A 238 9.71 5.15 -0.53
CA LEU A 238 10.08 4.32 -1.68
C LEU A 238 8.83 3.60 -2.20
N TYR A 239 8.56 3.68 -3.50
CA TYR A 239 7.53 2.89 -4.15
C TYR A 239 8.16 1.82 -5.06
N ILE A 240 7.69 0.58 -4.96
CA ILE A 240 8.23 -0.57 -5.70
C ILE A 240 7.07 -1.26 -6.42
N ASP A 241 7.08 -1.22 -7.76
CA ASP A 241 6.02 -1.79 -8.61
C ASP A 241 6.58 -2.07 -10.02
N ASP A 242 6.34 -3.25 -10.59
CA ASP A 242 6.80 -3.64 -11.92
C ASP A 242 6.09 -2.89 -13.06
N GLU A 243 4.92 -2.33 -12.77
CA GLU A 243 4.12 -1.48 -13.65
C GLU A 243 4.22 0.01 -13.28
N VAL A 244 5.27 0.43 -12.56
CA VAL A 244 5.48 1.83 -12.13
C VAL A 244 5.33 2.84 -13.28
N ASN A 245 5.75 2.48 -14.50
CA ASN A 245 5.68 3.31 -15.71
C ASN A 245 4.35 3.24 -16.47
N LYS A 246 3.32 2.55 -15.96
CA LYS A 246 1.97 2.54 -16.56
C LYS A 246 1.05 3.66 -16.05
N GLY A 247 1.54 4.52 -15.17
CA GLY A 247 0.78 5.60 -14.53
C GLY A 247 0.82 5.57 -13.00
N TRP A 248 1.29 4.47 -12.41
CA TRP A 248 1.45 4.35 -10.96
C TRP A 248 2.47 5.34 -10.39
N HIS A 249 3.57 5.59 -11.10
CA HIS A 249 4.53 6.63 -10.75
C HIS A 249 3.85 7.99 -10.61
N SER A 250 3.00 8.37 -11.57
CA SER A 250 2.29 9.64 -11.56
C SER A 250 1.30 9.74 -10.40
N ILE A 251 0.58 8.66 -10.11
CA ILE A 251 -0.35 8.58 -8.97
C ILE A 251 0.38 8.80 -7.66
N PHE A 252 1.43 8.02 -7.38
CA PHE A 252 2.15 8.14 -6.12
C PHE A 252 3.00 9.41 -6.05
N THR A 253 3.49 9.93 -7.19
CA THR A 253 4.08 11.27 -7.24
C THR A 253 3.05 12.31 -6.83
N LYS A 254 1.82 12.28 -7.34
CA LYS A 254 0.77 13.24 -6.95
C LYS A 254 0.43 13.12 -5.46
N ILE A 255 0.20 11.91 -4.98
CA ILE A 255 -0.12 11.64 -3.56
C ILE A 255 1.00 12.11 -2.63
N CYS A 256 2.26 11.84 -2.97
CA CYS A 256 3.41 12.18 -2.14
C CYS A 256 3.83 13.66 -2.29
N SER A 257 3.83 14.23 -3.49
CA SER A 257 4.26 15.62 -3.77
C SER A 257 3.34 16.68 -3.17
N ASP A 258 2.05 16.37 -2.98
CA ASP A 258 1.14 17.25 -2.27
C ASP A 258 1.56 17.46 -0.78
N ARG A 259 2.50 16.65 -0.25
CA ARG A 259 2.89 16.65 1.17
C ARG A 259 4.39 16.55 1.47
N LEU A 260 5.21 16.15 0.50
CA LEU A 260 6.66 15.88 0.63
C LEU A 260 7.49 16.69 -0.37
N PHE A 261 8.77 16.88 -0.06
CA PHE A 261 9.71 17.42 -1.06
C PHE A 261 9.96 16.37 -2.16
N LYS A 262 10.20 16.81 -3.40
CA LYS A 262 10.44 15.91 -4.54
C LYS A 262 11.56 14.89 -4.26
N SER A 263 12.59 15.24 -3.50
CA SER A 263 13.71 14.36 -3.14
C SER A 263 13.37 13.29 -2.08
N GLN A 264 12.15 13.30 -1.53
CA GLN A 264 11.70 12.38 -0.48
C GLN A 264 10.76 11.29 -1.02
N PHE A 265 10.56 11.24 -2.34
CA PHE A 265 9.82 10.19 -3.01
C PHE A 265 10.66 9.64 -4.14
N GLU A 266 10.89 8.33 -4.13
CA GLU A 266 11.53 7.60 -5.21
C GLU A 266 10.68 6.39 -5.58
N SER A 267 10.77 5.95 -6.83
CA SER A 267 10.09 4.75 -7.29
C SER A 267 10.96 3.92 -8.21
N ILE A 268 10.87 2.60 -8.09
CA ILE A 268 11.61 1.65 -8.92
C ILE A 268 10.67 0.59 -9.48
N GLY A 269 11.14 -0.12 -10.52
CA GLY A 269 10.46 -1.28 -11.08
C GLY A 269 10.17 -1.24 -12.57
N GLY A 270 10.45 -0.12 -13.23
CA GLY A 270 10.18 0.06 -14.65
C GLY A 270 10.94 -0.89 -15.58
N ASP A 271 12.02 -1.49 -15.09
CA ASP A 271 12.91 -2.43 -15.75
C ASP A 271 12.76 -3.88 -15.27
N PHE A 272 11.91 -4.13 -14.26
CA PHE A 272 11.77 -5.44 -13.61
C PHE A 272 11.33 -6.57 -14.55
N LYS A 273 10.64 -6.24 -15.66
CA LYS A 273 10.21 -7.23 -16.65
C LYS A 273 11.35 -8.04 -17.28
N ASN A 274 12.58 -7.53 -17.21
CA ASN A 274 13.76 -8.18 -17.76
C ASN A 274 14.65 -8.84 -16.68
N LEU A 275 14.20 -8.83 -15.43
CA LEU A 275 14.96 -9.29 -14.27
C LEU A 275 14.35 -10.56 -13.68
N SER A 276 15.20 -11.41 -13.12
CA SER A 276 14.79 -12.53 -12.27
C SER A 276 14.21 -12.03 -10.94
N LYS A 277 13.48 -12.91 -10.22
CA LYS A 277 12.97 -12.59 -8.88
C LYS A 277 14.09 -12.18 -7.93
N GLU A 278 15.23 -12.86 -7.99
CA GLU A 278 16.40 -12.58 -7.16
C GLU A 278 16.98 -11.18 -7.42
N GLU A 279 17.11 -10.80 -8.69
CA GLU A 279 17.57 -9.46 -9.08
C GLU A 279 16.59 -8.36 -8.66
N ILE A 280 15.28 -8.60 -8.78
CA ILE A 280 14.24 -7.66 -8.30
C ILE A 280 14.38 -7.45 -6.78
N ILE A 281 14.57 -8.53 -6.02
CA ILE A 281 14.78 -8.47 -4.57
C ILE A 281 16.06 -7.71 -4.24
N GLU A 282 17.17 -8.00 -4.92
CA GLU A 282 18.46 -7.33 -4.70
C GLU A 282 18.36 -5.83 -4.99
N ASN A 283 17.81 -5.44 -6.15
CA ASN A 283 17.63 -4.04 -6.53
C ASN A 283 16.76 -3.28 -5.51
N SER A 284 15.66 -3.91 -5.07
CA SER A 284 14.77 -3.35 -4.06
C SER A 284 15.49 -3.11 -2.73
N LEU A 285 16.30 -4.09 -2.29
CA LEU A 285 17.07 -3.97 -1.05
C LEU A 285 18.26 -3.02 -1.17
N GLY A 286 18.84 -2.86 -2.35
CA GLY A 286 19.86 -1.86 -2.64
C GLY A 286 19.35 -0.45 -2.36
N MET A 287 18.12 -0.14 -2.78
CA MET A 287 17.48 1.14 -2.46
C MET A 287 17.17 1.30 -0.97
N VAL A 288 16.76 0.22 -0.30
CA VAL A 288 16.43 0.24 1.13
C VAL A 288 17.66 0.43 2.01
N LYS A 289 18.77 -0.25 1.67
CA LYS A 289 20.02 -0.25 2.45
C LYS A 289 21.00 0.84 2.03
N GLY A 290 20.79 1.45 0.87
CA GLY A 290 21.61 2.53 0.33
C GLY A 290 21.25 3.91 0.87
N ASP A 291 21.74 4.94 0.20
CA ASP A 291 21.64 6.34 0.65
C ASP A 291 20.20 6.86 0.75
N PHE A 292 19.26 6.27 0.01
CA PHE A 292 17.85 6.69 0.07
C PHE A 292 17.23 6.37 1.44
N ASN A 293 17.60 5.25 2.08
CA ASN A 293 17.20 4.87 3.44
C ASN A 293 15.73 5.19 3.78
N PRO A 294 14.76 4.52 3.13
CA PRO A 294 13.35 4.85 3.22
C PRO A 294 12.83 4.73 4.66
N ASP A 295 11.88 5.58 5.01
CA ASP A 295 11.07 5.48 6.21
C ASP A 295 9.82 4.63 5.95
N ILE A 296 9.29 4.72 4.72
CA ILE A 296 8.19 3.89 4.22
C ILE A 296 8.60 3.23 2.91
N VAL A 297 8.21 1.97 2.76
CA VAL A 297 8.15 1.29 1.46
C VAL A 297 6.68 0.99 1.12
N ILE A 298 6.20 1.53 0.01
CA ILE A 298 4.95 1.13 -0.61
C ILE A 298 5.30 0.04 -1.63
N LEU A 299 4.80 -1.17 -1.41
CA LEU A 299 5.28 -2.37 -2.09
C LEU A 299 4.12 -3.05 -2.81
N ASP A 300 4.20 -3.13 -4.14
CA ASP A 300 3.29 -4.04 -4.85
C ASP A 300 3.58 -5.49 -4.47
N PHE A 301 2.51 -6.24 -4.23
CA PHE A 301 2.62 -7.61 -3.79
C PHE A 301 3.23 -8.53 -4.86
N ARG A 302 2.96 -8.31 -6.15
CA ARG A 302 3.35 -9.20 -7.25
C ARG A 302 4.18 -8.44 -8.28
N LEU A 303 5.49 -8.71 -8.31
CA LEU A 303 6.46 -7.93 -9.09
C LEU A 303 7.08 -8.70 -10.26
N HIS A 304 6.74 -9.99 -10.42
CA HIS A 304 7.30 -10.85 -11.45
C HIS A 304 6.19 -11.72 -12.07
N ASP A 305 6.32 -12.07 -13.36
CA ASP A 305 5.33 -12.89 -14.09
C ASP A 305 4.99 -14.21 -13.37
N ASP A 306 6.01 -14.89 -12.84
CA ASP A 306 5.86 -16.12 -12.04
C ASP A 306 5.11 -15.92 -10.71
N ASP A 307 4.86 -14.69 -10.26
CA ASP A 307 3.99 -14.43 -9.10
C ASP A 307 2.51 -14.63 -9.48
N PHE A 308 2.18 -14.60 -10.77
CA PHE A 308 0.82 -14.70 -11.31
C PHE A 308 0.46 -16.12 -11.75
N GLU A 309 1.33 -17.11 -11.54
CA GLU A 309 1.00 -18.52 -11.78
C GLU A 309 -0.06 -19.00 -10.78
N ASP A 310 -1.32 -18.73 -11.10
CA ASP A 310 -2.44 -19.50 -10.59
C ASP A 310 -2.31 -20.92 -11.20
N ALA A 311 -1.91 -21.88 -10.38
CA ALA A 311 -2.26 -23.29 -10.55
C ALA A 311 -1.85 -24.00 -11.86
N LYS A 312 -0.56 -23.98 -12.24
CA LYS A 312 0.02 -25.08 -13.06
C LYS A 312 0.41 -26.30 -12.21
N SER A 313 0.55 -26.12 -10.90
CA SER A 313 0.51 -27.16 -9.88
C SER A 313 -0.88 -27.20 -9.27
N PHE A 314 -1.35 -28.34 -8.79
CA PHE A 314 -2.65 -28.51 -8.10
C PHE A 314 -2.75 -27.74 -6.76
N GLU A 315 -1.86 -26.78 -6.51
CA GLU A 315 -1.77 -25.97 -5.30
C GLU A 315 -1.59 -24.48 -5.68
N PRO A 316 -2.32 -23.55 -5.03
CA PRO A 316 -2.12 -22.12 -5.23
C PRO A 316 -0.70 -21.73 -4.80
N ALA A 317 -0.08 -20.79 -5.53
CA ALA A 317 1.19 -20.19 -5.11
C ALA A 317 1.08 -19.68 -3.67
N ARG A 318 1.95 -20.17 -2.80
CA ARG A 318 1.94 -19.79 -1.38
C ARG A 318 2.37 -18.32 -1.28
N PRO A 319 1.75 -17.51 -0.41
CA PRO A 319 2.10 -16.09 -0.26
C PRO A 319 3.61 -15.84 -0.11
N GLU A 320 4.32 -16.77 0.53
CA GLU A 320 5.74 -16.73 0.83
C GLU A 320 6.65 -16.87 -0.40
N ASP A 321 6.11 -17.46 -1.48
CA ASP A 321 6.82 -17.65 -2.73
C ASP A 321 6.75 -16.41 -3.64
N VAL A 322 5.88 -15.45 -3.30
CA VAL A 322 5.64 -14.21 -4.04
C VAL A 322 6.78 -13.20 -3.79
N THR A 323 7.24 -12.53 -4.85
CA THR A 323 8.38 -11.59 -4.79
C THR A 323 8.18 -10.47 -3.76
N GLY A 324 7.01 -9.83 -3.71
CA GLY A 324 6.73 -8.78 -2.74
C GLY A 324 6.77 -9.27 -1.28
N TYR A 325 6.36 -10.51 -1.01
CA TYR A 325 6.50 -11.10 0.33
C TYR A 325 7.98 -11.23 0.74
N LYS A 326 8.82 -11.75 -0.18
CA LYS A 326 10.25 -11.94 0.09
C LYS A 326 10.96 -10.61 0.34
N ILE A 327 10.60 -9.56 -0.40
CA ILE A 327 11.11 -8.21 -0.17
C ILE A 327 10.68 -7.71 1.21
N LEU A 328 9.40 -7.84 1.58
CA LEU A 328 8.89 -7.45 2.91
C LEU A 328 9.70 -8.10 4.04
N VAL A 329 9.88 -9.43 4.00
CA VAL A 329 10.61 -10.17 5.03
C VAL A 329 12.05 -9.64 5.15
N GLN A 330 12.72 -9.38 4.02
CA GLN A 330 14.10 -8.89 4.05
C GLN A 330 14.22 -7.43 4.51
N ILE A 331 13.24 -6.57 4.20
CA ILE A 331 13.17 -5.21 4.76
C ILE A 331 13.03 -5.28 6.29
N LYS A 332 12.10 -6.13 6.78
CA LYS A 332 11.83 -6.27 8.21
C LYS A 332 12.97 -6.91 8.98
N ALA A 333 13.71 -7.83 8.36
CA ALA A 333 14.93 -8.39 8.91
C ALA A 333 16.07 -7.35 8.98
N TYR A 334 16.15 -6.44 8.00
CA TYR A 334 17.16 -5.38 8.00
C TYR A 334 16.86 -4.30 9.04
N ASN A 335 15.64 -3.76 9.06
CA ASN A 335 15.20 -2.80 10.07
C ASN A 335 13.66 -2.85 10.22
N PRO A 336 13.12 -3.48 11.29
CA PRO A 336 11.69 -3.58 11.50
C PRO A 336 11.00 -2.23 11.76
N GLY A 337 11.78 -1.17 12.03
CA GLY A 337 11.30 0.20 12.13
C GLY A 337 10.94 0.84 10.79
N ILE A 338 11.42 0.32 9.66
CA ILE A 338 10.95 0.73 8.33
C ILE A 338 9.51 0.26 8.18
N GLN A 339 8.61 1.17 7.82
CA GLN A 339 7.20 0.82 7.65
C GLN A 339 6.95 0.32 6.22
N VAL A 340 6.16 -0.74 6.05
CA VAL A 340 5.86 -1.34 4.75
C VAL A 340 4.35 -1.39 4.56
N ILE A 341 3.88 -0.70 3.51
CA ILE A 341 2.47 -0.69 3.09
C ILE A 341 2.37 -1.55 1.84
N VAL A 342 1.62 -2.66 1.90
CA VAL A 342 1.49 -3.57 0.75
C VAL A 342 0.31 -3.17 -0.11
N LEU A 343 0.55 -3.01 -1.40
CA LEU A 343 -0.46 -2.73 -2.43
C LEU A 343 -0.82 -4.04 -3.14
N SER A 344 -2.12 -4.32 -3.32
CA SER A 344 -2.55 -5.57 -3.94
C SER A 344 -3.88 -5.46 -4.68
N ALA A 345 -4.00 -6.16 -5.81
CA ALA A 345 -5.25 -6.32 -6.53
C ALA A 345 -6.14 -7.46 -5.98
N THR A 346 -5.63 -8.30 -5.07
CA THR A 346 -6.39 -9.44 -4.54
C THR A 346 -7.00 -9.15 -3.17
N ASN A 347 -8.22 -9.64 -2.96
CA ASN A 347 -8.93 -9.62 -1.69
C ASN A 347 -8.82 -10.95 -0.91
N LYS A 348 -7.94 -11.87 -1.34
CA LYS A 348 -7.73 -13.19 -0.71
C LYS A 348 -7.24 -13.02 0.73
N ILE A 349 -8.07 -13.44 1.71
CA ILE A 349 -7.82 -13.21 3.14
C ILE A 349 -6.49 -13.81 3.63
N TRP A 350 -6.09 -14.98 3.11
CA TRP A 350 -4.87 -15.66 3.50
C TRP A 350 -3.61 -14.85 3.15
N ASN A 351 -3.60 -14.13 2.02
CA ASN A 351 -2.48 -13.26 1.66
C ASN A 351 -2.31 -12.15 2.71
N PHE A 352 -3.41 -11.55 3.17
CA PHE A 352 -3.35 -10.51 4.20
C PHE A 352 -2.87 -11.06 5.55
N MET A 353 -3.32 -12.26 5.92
CA MET A 353 -2.89 -12.92 7.17
C MET A 353 -1.38 -13.18 7.15
N GLU A 354 -0.86 -13.77 6.07
CA GLU A 354 0.57 -14.07 5.95
C GLU A 354 1.42 -12.81 5.87
N LEU A 355 1.01 -11.81 5.07
CA LEU A 355 1.74 -10.53 5.01
C LEU A 355 1.74 -9.79 6.36
N HIS A 356 0.64 -9.86 7.12
CA HIS A 356 0.58 -9.27 8.44
C HIS A 356 1.50 -10.01 9.42
N ALA A 357 1.53 -11.35 9.37
CA ALA A 357 2.45 -12.17 10.15
C ALA A 357 3.92 -11.88 9.79
N ALA A 358 4.22 -11.61 8.52
CA ALA A 358 5.54 -11.19 8.04
C ALA A 358 5.92 -9.75 8.42
N GLY A 359 5.02 -8.98 9.00
CA GLY A 359 5.29 -7.65 9.57
C GLY A 359 4.87 -6.47 8.70
N ALA A 360 4.02 -6.64 7.68
CA ALA A 360 3.43 -5.51 6.96
C ALA A 360 2.60 -4.61 7.90
N ASP A 361 2.75 -3.30 7.78
CA ASP A 361 2.15 -2.31 8.70
C ASP A 361 0.76 -1.84 8.25
N ASP A 362 0.49 -1.88 6.95
CA ASP A 362 -0.83 -1.60 6.37
C ASP A 362 -0.99 -2.23 4.98
N PHE A 363 -2.22 -2.22 4.47
CA PHE A 363 -2.61 -2.82 3.21
C PHE A 363 -3.53 -1.91 2.40
N ILE A 364 -3.25 -1.75 1.12
CA ILE A 364 -4.11 -1.01 0.19
C ILE A 364 -4.58 -1.97 -0.90
N ILE A 365 -5.90 -2.07 -1.07
CA ILE A 365 -6.51 -2.86 -2.13
C ILE A 365 -6.71 -1.95 -3.35
N LYS A 366 -6.10 -2.32 -4.48
CA LYS A 366 -6.29 -1.65 -5.77
C LYS A 366 -7.77 -1.76 -6.16
N GLU A 367 -8.36 -0.66 -6.62
CA GLU A 367 -9.78 -0.62 -6.97
C GLU A 367 -10.09 -1.54 -8.15
N SER A 368 -10.95 -2.53 -7.94
CA SER A 368 -11.46 -3.41 -9.00
C SER A 368 -12.82 -2.90 -9.50
N PRO A 369 -13.28 -3.34 -10.69
CA PRO A 369 -14.57 -2.95 -11.23
C PRO A 369 -15.74 -3.13 -10.25
N GLU A 370 -15.77 -4.23 -9.50
CA GLU A 370 -16.83 -4.54 -8.53
C GLU A 370 -16.91 -3.50 -7.40
N LEU A 371 -15.77 -2.93 -7.03
CA LEU A 371 -15.65 -1.98 -5.92
C LEU A 371 -16.09 -0.57 -6.33
N SER A 372 -16.00 -0.24 -7.63
CA SER A 372 -16.35 1.07 -8.19
C SER A 372 -17.84 1.39 -8.21
N VAL A 373 -18.71 0.44 -7.82
CA VAL A 373 -20.14 0.68 -7.66
C VAL A 373 -20.43 1.63 -6.49
N ASP A 374 -19.60 1.62 -5.44
CA ASP A 374 -19.65 2.64 -4.38
C ASP A 374 -18.99 3.93 -4.88
N GLU A 375 -19.78 4.98 -5.04
CA GLU A 375 -19.35 6.32 -5.47
C GLU A 375 -18.25 6.92 -4.59
N ASN A 376 -18.14 6.48 -3.34
CA ASN A 376 -17.15 6.95 -2.40
C ASN A 376 -15.93 6.03 -2.31
N TYR A 377 -15.88 4.91 -3.05
CA TYR A 377 -14.79 3.93 -2.90
C TYR A 377 -13.43 4.54 -3.24
N SER A 378 -13.28 5.17 -4.41
CA SER A 378 -12.00 5.77 -4.83
C SER A 378 -11.53 6.82 -3.82
N ARG A 379 -12.43 7.67 -3.32
CA ARG A 379 -12.12 8.66 -2.29
C ARG A 379 -11.66 8.00 -0.98
N LYS A 380 -12.39 6.99 -0.49
CA LYS A 380 -12.03 6.25 0.73
C LYS A 380 -10.69 5.54 0.58
N ALA A 381 -10.41 4.95 -0.58
CA ALA A 381 -9.15 4.28 -0.88
C ALA A 381 -7.99 5.28 -0.86
N ILE A 382 -8.12 6.42 -1.54
CA ILE A 382 -7.11 7.49 -1.54
C ILE A 382 -6.90 8.07 -0.13
N ASP A 383 -7.98 8.35 0.61
CA ASP A 383 -7.88 8.82 2.00
C ASP A 383 -7.20 7.78 2.91
N LYS A 384 -7.44 6.49 2.67
CA LYS A 384 -6.73 5.41 3.36
C LYS A 384 -5.24 5.48 3.06
N ILE A 385 -4.83 5.60 1.79
CA ILE A 385 -3.41 5.74 1.40
C ILE A 385 -2.76 6.90 2.17
N TYR A 386 -3.40 8.07 2.19
CA TYR A 386 -2.88 9.22 2.93
C TYR A 386 -2.70 8.95 4.43
N LYS A 387 -3.70 8.33 5.07
CA LYS A 387 -3.64 7.98 6.50
C LYS A 387 -2.56 6.93 6.78
N SER A 388 -2.41 5.93 5.92
CA SER A 388 -1.40 4.89 6.05
C SER A 388 0.02 5.47 5.92
N ILE A 389 0.25 6.38 4.96
CA ILE A 389 1.53 7.08 4.81
C ILE A 389 1.82 7.95 6.04
N GLU A 390 0.86 8.75 6.49
CA GLU A 390 1.03 9.63 7.66
C GLU A 390 1.34 8.84 8.94
N LYS A 391 0.57 7.77 9.20
CA LYS A 391 0.82 6.85 10.31
C LYS A 391 2.21 6.20 10.17
N GLY A 392 2.58 5.75 8.98
CA GLY A 392 3.86 5.13 8.70
C GLY A 392 5.04 6.08 9.01
N LEU A 393 5.01 7.30 8.49
CA LEU A 393 6.10 8.27 8.66
C LEU A 393 6.28 8.63 10.14
N THR A 394 5.17 8.79 10.85
CA THR A 394 5.16 9.07 12.29
C THR A 394 5.80 7.93 13.07
N ARG A 395 5.51 6.68 12.71
CA ARG A 395 6.04 5.49 13.36
C ARG A 395 7.50 5.21 13.04
N ALA A 396 7.88 5.33 11.77
CA ALA A 396 9.25 5.14 11.30
C ALA A 396 10.25 5.99 12.09
N LYS A 397 9.88 7.26 12.37
CA LYS A 397 10.73 8.20 13.12
C LYS A 397 11.24 7.63 14.45
N TYR A 398 10.35 7.05 15.26
CA TYR A 398 10.75 6.53 16.56
C TYR A 398 11.17 5.06 16.52
N LEU A 399 10.63 4.24 15.61
CA LEU A 399 10.97 2.82 15.53
C LEU A 399 12.33 2.57 14.89
N LYS A 400 12.71 3.31 13.85
CA LYS A 400 14.07 3.21 13.28
C LYS A 400 15.11 3.62 14.31
N HIS A 401 14.84 4.70 15.05
CA HIS A 401 15.73 5.16 16.12
C HIS A 401 15.85 4.13 17.25
N ALA A 402 14.73 3.60 17.76
CA ALA A 402 14.73 2.58 18.81
C ALA A 402 15.44 1.28 18.38
N PHE A 403 15.28 0.86 17.12
CA PHE A 403 15.97 -0.32 16.60
C PHE A 403 17.48 -0.09 16.46
N ASN A 404 17.90 1.08 15.96
CA ASN A 404 19.32 1.43 15.92
C ASN A 404 19.93 1.46 17.32
N PHE A 405 19.23 2.06 18.28
CA PHE A 405 19.65 2.07 19.68
C PHE A 405 19.80 0.66 20.26
N LEU A 406 18.88 -0.26 19.96
CA LEU A 406 18.97 -1.67 20.36
C LEU A 406 20.26 -2.30 19.83
N ASN A 407 20.59 -2.10 18.55
CA ASN A 407 21.79 -2.64 17.93
C ASN A 407 23.06 -2.04 18.53
N GLU A 408 23.14 -0.70 18.64
CA GLU A 408 24.27 0.00 19.26
C GLU A 408 24.47 -0.43 20.72
N SER A 409 23.39 -0.59 21.47
CA SER A 409 23.43 -1.07 22.86
C SER A 409 23.98 -2.49 22.94
N ASN A 410 23.56 -3.38 22.05
CA ASN A 410 24.07 -4.74 22.00
C ASN A 410 25.58 -4.75 21.75
N GLU A 411 26.09 -3.94 20.81
CA GLU A 411 27.52 -3.81 20.54
C GLU A 411 28.30 -3.24 21.74
N ILE A 412 27.76 -2.20 22.40
CA ILE A 412 28.38 -1.63 23.61
C ILE A 412 28.48 -2.69 24.70
N LEU A 413 27.40 -3.43 24.96
CA LEU A 413 27.33 -4.42 26.05
C LEU A 413 28.26 -5.61 25.84
N GLU A 414 28.51 -6.04 24.60
CA GLU A 414 29.49 -7.10 24.30
C GLU A 414 30.89 -6.70 24.77
N ASN A 415 31.26 -5.44 24.60
CA ASN A 415 32.57 -4.90 24.98
C ASN A 415 32.70 -4.55 26.47
N LYS A 416 31.62 -4.69 27.27
CA LYS A 416 31.64 -4.40 28.71
C LYS A 416 31.88 -5.66 29.53
N ASN A 417 32.75 -5.56 30.53
CA ASN A 417 33.00 -6.63 31.51
C ASN A 417 31.95 -6.58 32.64
N ILE A 418 30.71 -6.92 32.29
CA ILE A 418 29.59 -7.10 33.23
C ILE A 418 29.12 -8.57 33.21
N PRO A 419 28.47 -9.07 34.28
CA PRO A 419 28.02 -10.46 34.35
C PRO A 419 27.11 -10.86 33.18
N ASP A 420 27.32 -12.06 32.63
CA ASP A 420 26.57 -12.54 31.45
C ASP A 420 25.06 -12.66 31.71
N GLU A 421 24.66 -12.98 32.94
CA GLU A 421 23.25 -12.99 33.35
C GLU A 421 22.63 -11.59 33.30
N LEU A 422 23.36 -10.56 33.74
CA LEU A 422 22.94 -9.17 33.61
C LEU A 422 22.89 -8.74 32.14
N LYS A 423 23.89 -9.07 31.32
CA LYS A 423 23.87 -8.82 29.87
C LYS A 423 22.61 -9.39 29.22
N THR A 424 22.33 -10.67 29.50
CA THR A 424 21.16 -11.36 28.97
C THR A 424 19.86 -10.68 29.40
N THR A 425 19.78 -10.26 30.67
CA THR A 425 18.62 -9.54 31.20
C THR A 425 18.42 -8.19 30.51
N ILE A 426 19.49 -7.42 30.34
CA ILE A 426 19.44 -6.12 29.65
C ILE A 426 18.96 -6.30 28.21
N LYS A 427 19.54 -7.24 27.46
CA LYS A 427 19.14 -7.53 26.07
C LYS A 427 17.66 -7.86 25.95
N LYS A 428 17.15 -8.75 26.81
CA LYS A 428 15.72 -9.11 26.85
C LYS A 428 14.82 -7.91 27.14
N GLN A 429 15.24 -7.00 28.03
CA GLN A 429 14.46 -5.80 28.34
C GLN A 429 14.49 -4.76 27.21
N LEU A 430 15.63 -4.62 26.50
CA LEU A 430 15.70 -3.79 25.30
C LEU A 430 14.76 -4.34 24.21
N GLU A 431 14.81 -5.65 23.95
CA GLU A 431 13.93 -6.33 22.99
C GLU A 431 12.45 -6.20 23.37
N LEU A 432 12.11 -6.41 24.65
CA LEU A 432 10.74 -6.26 25.14
C LEU A 432 10.24 -4.83 25.02
N SER A 433 11.04 -3.84 25.40
CA SER A 433 10.71 -2.42 25.24
C SER A 433 10.43 -2.08 23.78
N TYR A 434 11.32 -2.49 22.87
CA TYR A 434 11.13 -2.28 21.44
C TYR A 434 9.85 -2.95 20.93
N PHE A 435 9.61 -4.21 21.31
CA PHE A 435 8.40 -4.94 20.96
C PHE A 435 7.13 -4.21 21.41
N LEU A 436 7.07 -3.78 22.68
CA LEU A 436 5.94 -3.03 23.22
C LEU A 436 5.76 -1.68 22.49
N LEU A 437 6.85 -0.95 22.27
CA LEU A 437 6.84 0.33 21.56
C LEU A 437 6.33 0.19 20.12
N SER A 438 6.72 -0.88 19.43
CA SER A 438 6.27 -1.18 18.06
C SER A 438 4.78 -1.51 17.99
N ARG A 439 4.19 -2.08 19.05
CA ARG A 439 2.77 -2.46 19.07
C ARG A 439 1.86 -1.41 19.71
N ALA A 440 2.43 -0.43 20.41
CA ALA A 440 1.66 0.61 21.08
C ALA A 440 0.78 1.39 20.09
N GLY A 441 -0.54 1.35 20.36
CA GLY A 441 -1.59 2.12 19.72
C GLY A 441 -2.37 3.00 20.70
N LYS A 442 -2.16 2.84 22.01
CA LYS A 442 -2.76 3.66 23.08
C LYS A 442 -1.70 4.29 23.98
N GLU A 443 -2.07 5.37 24.66
CA GLU A 443 -1.21 6.12 25.58
C GLU A 443 -0.54 5.24 26.64
N GLU A 444 -1.29 4.36 27.30
CA GLU A 444 -0.76 3.48 28.35
C GLU A 444 0.20 2.42 27.82
N GLU A 445 0.04 2.01 26.55
CA GLU A 445 0.92 1.03 25.91
C GLU A 445 2.33 1.60 25.68
N PHE A 446 2.44 2.89 25.38
CA PHE A 446 3.73 3.59 25.36
C PHE A 446 4.37 3.63 26.74
N ALA A 447 3.58 3.86 27.79
CA ALA A 447 4.08 3.84 29.16
C ALA A 447 4.59 2.45 29.58
N TYR A 448 3.95 1.37 29.14
CA TYR A 448 4.47 0.01 29.38
C TYR A 448 5.80 -0.25 28.67
N ALA A 449 5.98 0.22 27.44
CA ALA A 449 7.28 0.16 26.76
C ALA A 449 8.37 0.91 27.53
N PHE A 450 8.04 2.12 28.02
CA PHE A 450 8.92 2.90 28.89
C PHE A 450 9.29 2.15 30.17
N VAL A 451 8.33 1.52 30.84
CA VAL A 451 8.58 0.74 32.07
C VAL A 451 9.50 -0.45 31.79
N ALA A 452 9.26 -1.20 30.71
CA ALA A 452 10.12 -2.34 30.34
C ALA A 452 11.58 -1.88 30.12
N LEU A 453 11.77 -0.77 29.42
CA LEU A 453 13.09 -0.17 29.24
C LEU A 453 13.73 0.25 30.58
N TYR A 454 12.93 0.85 31.46
CA TYR A 454 13.39 1.31 32.75
C TYR A 454 13.91 0.18 33.65
N MET A 455 13.37 -1.04 33.53
CA MET A 455 13.82 -2.21 34.29
C MET A 455 15.32 -2.51 34.12
N ILE A 456 15.97 -1.98 33.08
CA ILE A 456 17.43 -2.04 32.90
C ILE A 456 18.16 -1.31 34.02
N ILE A 457 17.72 -0.10 34.40
CA ILE A 457 18.32 0.68 35.48
C ILE A 457 18.18 -0.09 36.80
N GLU A 458 17.00 -0.66 37.08
CA GLU A 458 16.78 -1.49 38.27
C GLU A 458 17.66 -2.74 38.28
N SER A 459 17.84 -3.39 37.12
CA SER A 459 18.67 -4.59 36.99
C SER A 459 20.15 -4.27 37.25
N ILE A 460 20.65 -3.17 36.70
CA ILE A 460 22.01 -2.67 36.95
C ILE A 460 22.20 -2.35 38.42
N ASN A 461 21.30 -1.57 39.01
CA ASN A 461 21.36 -1.20 40.42
C ASN A 461 21.33 -2.43 41.33
N LYS A 462 20.50 -3.43 41.02
CA LYS A 462 20.39 -4.67 41.80
C LYS A 462 21.66 -5.52 41.74
N GLU A 463 22.32 -5.56 40.58
CA GLU A 463 23.57 -6.32 40.41
C GLU A 463 24.72 -5.69 41.20
N PHE A 464 24.86 -4.37 41.10
CA PHE A 464 26.03 -3.67 41.62
C PHE A 464 25.84 -3.05 43.00
N VAL A 465 24.62 -2.93 43.52
CA VAL A 465 24.35 -2.32 44.83
C VAL A 465 23.57 -3.29 45.71
N ILE A 466 24.23 -3.82 46.73
CA ILE A 466 23.69 -4.83 47.64
C ILE A 466 23.67 -4.32 49.08
N LYS A 467 22.85 -4.95 49.92
CA LYS A 467 22.80 -4.67 51.35
C LYS A 467 23.73 -5.62 52.09
N SER A 468 24.71 -5.08 52.79
CA SER A 468 25.64 -5.85 53.62
C SER A 468 24.99 -6.31 54.93
N SER A 469 25.66 -7.24 55.62
CA SER A 469 25.26 -7.78 56.92
C SER A 469 25.16 -6.71 58.02
N ASN A 470 25.92 -5.63 57.91
CA ASN A 470 25.91 -4.50 58.85
C ASN A 470 24.84 -3.45 58.52
N TYR A 471 23.83 -3.82 57.72
CA TYR A 471 22.73 -2.94 57.27
C TYR A 471 23.17 -1.73 56.44
N LYS A 472 24.42 -1.70 55.96
CA LYS A 472 24.93 -0.70 55.02
C LYS A 472 24.66 -1.13 53.59
N TRP A 473 24.48 -0.16 52.70
CA TRP A 473 24.45 -0.40 51.27
C TRP A 473 25.85 -0.26 50.70
N ILE A 474 26.28 -1.25 49.92
CA ILE A 474 27.65 -1.38 49.40
C ILE A 474 27.63 -1.69 47.90
N PHE A 475 28.75 -1.41 47.24
CA PHE A 475 28.96 -1.79 45.85
C PHE A 475 29.55 -3.21 45.75
N ASN A 476 28.89 -4.07 44.98
CA ASN A 476 29.37 -5.41 44.65
C ASN A 476 30.42 -5.33 43.53
N ASN A 477 31.67 -5.07 43.89
CA ASN A 477 32.76 -4.82 42.93
C ASN A 477 33.96 -5.75 43.13
N GLY A 478 33.78 -7.05 42.87
CA GLY A 478 34.91 -7.99 42.76
C GLY A 478 35.67 -8.27 44.06
N GLY A 479 35.04 -8.06 45.22
CA GLY A 479 35.58 -8.40 46.54
C GLY A 479 36.01 -7.20 47.40
N ASN A 480 36.01 -5.98 46.86
CA ASN A 480 36.17 -4.74 47.62
C ASN A 480 34.83 -4.04 47.78
N ASP A 481 34.16 -4.30 48.90
CA ASP A 481 32.88 -3.70 49.25
C ASP A 481 33.10 -2.24 49.69
N LEU A 482 32.81 -1.30 48.80
CA LEU A 482 32.79 0.14 49.12
C LEU A 482 31.39 0.57 49.54
N ASP A 483 31.30 1.43 50.56
CA ASP A 483 30.03 1.98 51.03
C ASP A 483 29.41 2.91 49.96
N LEU A 484 28.10 2.73 49.69
CA LEU A 484 27.29 3.71 48.97
C LEU A 484 27.15 4.96 49.85
N LEU A 485 27.61 6.10 49.36
CA LEU A 485 27.51 7.37 50.09
C LEU A 485 26.14 8.01 49.89
N ASP A 486 25.74 8.87 50.84
CA ASP A 486 24.49 9.59 50.77
C ASP A 486 24.61 10.79 49.81
N TRP A 487 24.03 10.66 48.62
CA TRP A 487 24.06 11.65 47.54
C TRP A 487 22.84 12.55 47.59
N GLY A 488 23.03 13.84 47.32
CA GLY A 488 21.99 14.84 47.21
C GLY A 488 22.26 15.84 46.10
N TYR A 489 21.19 16.47 45.58
CA TYR A 489 21.29 17.51 44.56
C TYR A 489 21.35 18.90 45.20
N LYS A 490 22.30 19.73 44.79
CA LYS A 490 22.43 21.14 45.19
C LYS A 490 21.93 22.04 44.07
N GLU A 491 20.75 22.63 44.25
CA GLU A 491 20.10 23.47 43.24
C GLU A 491 20.95 24.69 42.83
N GLU A 492 21.64 25.33 43.79
CA GLU A 492 22.44 26.55 43.57
C GLU A 492 23.49 26.38 42.46
N ASN A 493 24.16 25.23 42.45
CA ASN A 493 25.26 24.95 41.53
C ASN A 493 24.87 23.88 40.48
N GLN A 494 23.65 23.36 40.56
CA GLN A 494 23.12 22.29 39.71
C GLN A 494 23.97 20.99 39.69
N ILE A 495 24.63 20.67 40.80
CA ILE A 495 25.51 19.50 40.94
C ILE A 495 24.98 18.51 41.98
N TYR A 496 25.38 17.26 41.84
CA TYR A 496 25.23 16.24 42.88
C TYR A 496 26.46 16.24 43.80
N THR A 497 26.23 16.19 45.10
CA THR A 497 27.30 16.04 46.11
C THR A 497 26.90 14.98 47.10
N ASN A 498 27.88 14.34 47.75
CA ASN A 498 27.61 13.43 48.86
C ASN A 498 28.02 14.02 50.21
N THR A 499 27.49 13.46 51.29
CA THR A 499 27.77 13.87 52.68
C THR A 499 28.99 13.17 53.30
N ASN A 500 29.71 12.33 52.52
CA ASN A 500 30.71 11.38 52.99
C ASN A 500 30.21 10.38 54.07
N THR A 501 28.90 10.23 54.24
CA THR A 501 28.31 9.24 55.15
C THR A 501 27.71 8.05 54.39
N PRO A 502 27.96 6.80 54.82
CA PRO A 502 27.33 5.62 54.25
C PRO A 502 25.81 5.60 54.40
N VAL A 503 25.10 5.13 53.38
CA VAL A 503 23.66 4.86 53.43
C VAL A 503 23.41 3.60 54.27
N THR A 504 22.50 3.69 55.25
CA THR A 504 22.16 2.59 56.16
C THR A 504 20.66 2.35 56.27
N GLY A 505 20.26 1.14 56.65
CA GLY A 505 18.88 0.83 57.02
C GLY A 505 17.96 0.55 55.82
N THR A 506 17.09 1.51 55.48
CA THR A 506 16.06 1.38 54.44
C THR A 506 16.67 1.27 53.03
N GLN A 507 15.90 0.76 52.08
CA GLN A 507 16.33 0.69 50.68
C GLN A 507 16.48 2.12 50.11
N PRO A 508 17.67 2.49 49.60
CA PRO A 508 17.84 3.77 48.95
C PRO A 508 17.03 3.80 47.65
N PRO A 509 16.52 4.98 47.27
CA PRO A 509 15.82 5.14 46.01
C PRO A 509 16.76 4.82 44.82
N GLU A 510 16.18 4.33 43.73
CA GLU A 510 16.95 3.86 42.57
C GLU A 510 17.86 4.94 41.96
N TRP A 511 17.49 6.21 42.02
CA TRP A 511 18.33 7.30 41.53
C TRP A 511 19.61 7.47 42.36
N GLN A 512 19.55 7.20 43.68
CA GLN A 512 20.70 7.35 44.58
C GLN A 512 21.69 6.20 44.40
N LYS A 513 21.19 4.97 44.18
CA LYS A 513 22.02 3.83 43.78
C LYS A 513 22.76 4.14 42.49
N LEU A 514 22.04 4.63 41.47
CA LEU A 514 22.62 4.99 40.19
C LEU A 514 23.64 6.14 40.30
N ALA A 515 23.33 7.19 41.08
CA ALA A 515 24.27 8.28 41.33
C ALA A 515 25.57 7.79 42.00
N GLY A 516 25.44 6.89 42.98
CA GLY A 516 26.58 6.25 43.64
C GLY A 516 27.44 5.46 42.66
N LEU A 517 26.82 4.60 41.84
CA LEU A 517 27.54 3.85 40.80
C LEU A 517 28.26 4.80 39.84
N TYR A 518 27.55 5.80 39.33
CA TYR A 518 28.07 6.72 38.33
C TYR A 518 29.25 7.56 38.86
N PHE A 519 29.08 8.25 39.99
CA PHE A 519 30.10 9.16 40.51
C PHE A 519 31.19 8.47 41.34
N GLN A 520 30.87 7.44 42.13
CA GLN A 520 31.86 6.79 43.02
C GLN A 520 32.64 5.67 42.35
N ILE A 521 32.00 4.91 41.45
CA ILE A 521 32.57 3.68 40.88
C ILE A 521 32.96 3.88 39.42
N TRP A 522 32.12 4.51 38.62
CA TRP A 522 32.34 4.66 37.18
C TRP A 522 33.08 5.95 36.78
N ASN A 523 33.51 6.75 37.75
CA ASN A 523 34.20 8.04 37.55
C ASN A 523 33.45 8.97 36.58
N GLY A 524 32.12 8.92 36.58
CA GLY A 524 31.29 9.84 35.81
C GLY A 524 31.34 11.25 36.41
N GLU A 525 31.23 12.26 35.55
CA GLU A 525 31.28 13.69 35.95
C GLU A 525 30.04 14.46 35.47
N ASP A 526 29.21 13.89 34.60
CA ASP A 526 28.01 14.54 34.09
C ASP A 526 26.86 14.49 35.10
N HIS A 527 26.72 15.58 35.87
CA HIS A 527 25.58 15.78 36.77
C HIS A 527 24.24 15.92 36.04
N GLY A 528 24.24 16.36 34.79
CA GLY A 528 23.05 16.46 33.94
C GLY A 528 22.46 15.09 33.65
N LEU A 529 23.29 14.09 33.35
CA LEU A 529 22.85 12.71 33.11
C LEU A 529 22.06 12.14 34.30
N ILE A 530 22.61 12.24 35.51
CA ILE A 530 21.95 11.72 36.72
C ILE A 530 20.69 12.51 37.06
N ARG A 531 20.67 13.82 36.78
CA ARG A 531 19.45 14.64 36.89
C ARG A 531 18.37 14.17 35.92
N THR A 532 18.72 13.90 34.68
CA THR A 532 17.80 13.34 33.68
C THR A 532 17.26 11.98 34.12
N ALA A 533 18.15 11.07 34.56
CA ALA A 533 17.76 9.77 35.08
C ALA A 533 16.80 9.87 36.28
N TYR A 534 17.06 10.81 37.21
CA TYR A 534 16.17 11.08 38.34
C TYR A 534 14.76 11.47 37.90
N HIS A 535 14.62 12.37 36.93
CA HIS A 535 13.32 12.78 36.41
C HIS A 535 12.60 11.63 35.69
N LEU A 536 13.32 10.81 34.92
CA LEU A 536 12.78 9.61 34.27
C LEU A 536 12.32 8.55 35.29
N ILE A 537 13.07 8.34 36.37
CA ILE A 537 12.70 7.46 37.50
C ILE A 537 11.43 7.96 38.18
N LYS A 538 11.34 9.27 38.46
CA LYS A 538 10.14 9.88 39.04
C LYS A 538 8.92 9.64 38.15
N LYS A 539 9.07 9.84 36.85
CA LYS A 539 8.01 9.63 35.85
C LYS A 539 7.51 8.19 35.86
N ARG A 540 8.43 7.21 35.85
CA ARG A 540 8.11 5.78 36.02
C ARG A 540 7.29 5.54 37.29
N ASN A 541 7.76 6.05 38.43
CA ASN A 541 7.11 5.85 39.72
C ASN A 541 5.70 6.47 39.74
N GLY A 542 5.55 7.65 39.12
CA GLY A 542 4.24 8.28 38.93
C GLY A 542 3.26 7.37 38.20
N PHE A 543 3.70 6.74 37.10
CA PHE A 543 2.88 5.78 36.36
C PHE A 543 2.56 4.52 37.16
N ILE A 544 3.57 3.84 37.71
CA ILE A 544 3.39 2.57 38.44
C ILE A 544 2.50 2.73 39.69
N HIS A 545 2.62 3.86 40.39
CA HIS A 545 1.83 4.13 41.60
C HIS A 545 0.56 4.93 41.33
N ASN A 546 0.26 5.26 40.07
CA ASN A 546 -0.85 6.12 39.68
C ASN A 546 -0.86 7.46 40.44
N ASP A 547 0.32 8.05 40.66
CA ASP A 547 0.48 9.32 41.36
C ASP A 547 0.30 10.50 40.41
N LYS A 548 -0.93 11.01 40.39
CA LYS A 548 -1.33 12.17 39.58
C LYS A 548 -0.54 13.43 39.93
N LYS A 549 -0.04 13.60 41.15
CA LYS A 549 0.75 14.78 41.50
C LYS A 549 2.07 14.81 40.75
N ILE A 550 2.59 13.64 40.39
CA ILE A 550 3.79 13.50 39.57
C ILE A 550 3.42 13.57 38.10
N LEU A 551 2.48 12.75 37.64
CA LEU A 551 2.14 12.63 36.22
C LEU A 551 1.55 13.94 35.65
N ASP A 552 0.63 14.56 36.38
CA ASP A 552 -0.09 15.76 35.94
C ASP A 552 0.63 17.05 36.36
N TYR A 553 1.91 16.96 36.75
CA TYR A 553 2.70 18.14 37.09
C TYR A 553 2.91 19.02 35.86
N GLN A 554 2.57 20.31 36.00
CA GLN A 554 2.62 21.30 34.93
C GLN A 554 3.65 22.39 35.22
N ASP A 555 4.26 22.91 34.15
CA ASP A 555 5.07 24.14 34.23
C ASP A 555 4.18 25.39 34.40
N ASN A 556 4.83 26.56 34.57
CA ASN A 556 4.14 27.85 34.71
C ASN A 556 3.31 28.27 33.48
N ARG A 557 3.42 27.53 32.36
CA ARG A 557 2.66 27.75 31.12
C ARG A 557 1.52 26.74 30.94
N GLY A 558 1.34 25.82 31.90
CA GLY A 558 0.32 24.78 31.85
C GLY A 558 0.70 23.54 31.04
N ASN A 559 1.97 23.39 30.62
CA ASN A 559 2.41 22.20 29.89
C ASN A 559 2.70 21.06 30.87
N TYR A 560 2.15 19.87 30.60
CA TYR A 560 2.47 18.67 31.36
C TYR A 560 3.92 18.24 31.13
N LEU A 561 4.67 18.03 32.21
CA LEU A 561 6.10 17.73 32.16
C LEU A 561 6.42 16.23 32.12
N ASN A 562 5.44 15.38 32.44
CA ASN A 562 5.63 13.94 32.59
C ASN A 562 4.69 13.09 31.70
N HIS A 563 3.81 13.72 30.93
CA HIS A 563 2.90 13.02 30.02
C HIS A 563 3.60 12.43 28.79
N ASP A 564 4.84 12.82 28.53
CA ASP A 564 5.65 12.23 27.46
C ASP A 564 5.94 10.73 27.69
N ILE A 565 5.76 10.19 28.90
CA ILE A 565 5.76 8.73 29.15
C ILE A 565 4.69 7.99 28.36
N PHE A 566 3.57 8.65 28.05
CA PHE A 566 2.48 8.12 27.25
C PHE A 566 2.68 8.30 25.75
N THR A 567 3.89 8.70 25.35
CA THR A 567 4.26 8.95 23.95
C THR A 567 5.60 8.27 23.63
N PRO A 568 5.94 8.08 22.34
CA PRO A 568 7.25 7.56 21.96
C PRO A 568 8.44 8.37 22.49
N ASN A 569 8.25 9.69 22.69
CA ASN A 569 9.34 10.59 23.10
C ASN A 569 9.89 10.22 24.48
N GLY A 570 9.02 9.82 25.43
CA GLY A 570 9.48 9.40 26.75
C GLY A 570 10.43 8.21 26.67
N THR A 571 10.07 7.19 25.88
CA THR A 571 10.91 6.00 25.68
C THR A 571 12.22 6.34 24.96
N ILE A 572 12.18 7.24 23.96
CA ILE A 572 13.41 7.73 23.29
C ILE A 572 14.35 8.43 24.28
N SER A 573 13.84 9.36 25.10
CA SER A 573 14.68 10.03 26.09
C SER A 573 15.28 9.06 27.12
N LEU A 574 14.57 7.99 27.45
CA LEU A 574 15.10 6.95 28.31
C LEU A 574 16.14 6.07 27.60
N PHE A 575 15.99 5.78 26.30
CA PHE A 575 17.02 5.12 25.50
C PHE A 575 18.32 5.93 25.54
N GLU A 576 18.27 7.23 25.20
CA GLU A 576 19.43 8.12 25.24
C GLU A 576 20.12 8.12 26.62
N CYS A 577 19.34 8.23 27.69
CA CYS A 577 19.85 8.18 29.06
C CYS A 577 20.54 6.83 29.37
N ILE A 578 19.95 5.71 28.97
CA ILE A 578 20.52 4.37 29.18
C ILE A 578 21.80 4.18 28.34
N GLY A 579 21.83 4.71 27.12
CA GLY A 579 23.01 4.66 26.26
C GLY A 579 24.23 5.32 26.90
N GLU A 580 24.04 6.50 27.50
CA GLU A 580 25.10 7.18 28.26
C GLU A 580 25.51 6.40 29.51
N ILE A 581 24.55 5.79 30.23
CA ILE A 581 24.85 4.89 31.35
C ILE A 581 25.73 3.72 30.87
N PHE A 582 25.37 3.04 29.77
CA PHE A 582 26.15 1.94 29.23
C PHE A 582 27.58 2.35 28.89
N LYS A 583 27.78 3.53 28.28
CA LYS A 583 29.11 4.07 27.99
C LYS A 583 29.95 4.23 29.26
N SER A 584 29.34 4.68 30.36
CA SER A 584 30.04 4.94 31.63
C SER A 584 30.36 3.69 32.45
N ILE A 585 29.64 2.58 32.30
CA ILE A 585 29.94 1.34 33.05
C ILE A 585 31.41 0.94 32.85
N GLN A 586 32.19 0.90 33.95
CA GLN A 586 33.60 0.50 33.93
C GLN A 586 33.75 -1.03 34.06
N THR A 587 34.86 -1.55 33.52
CA THR A 587 35.20 -2.97 33.60
C THR A 587 35.70 -3.33 35.01
N LYS A 588 35.42 -4.54 35.49
CA LYS A 588 35.88 -5.05 36.81
C LYS A 588 37.38 -4.83 37.09
N ASP A 589 38.22 -4.76 36.06
CA ASP A 589 39.68 -4.63 36.23
C ASP A 589 40.19 -3.18 36.34
N THR A 590 39.38 -2.16 36.03
CA THR A 590 39.81 -0.75 36.10
C THR A 590 39.51 -0.07 37.44
N ALA A 591 38.66 -0.65 38.28
CA ALA A 591 38.28 -0.07 39.56
C ALA A 591 39.34 -0.24 40.68
N ILE A 592 40.38 -1.06 40.46
CA ILE A 592 41.39 -1.41 41.48
C ILE A 592 42.65 -0.53 41.39
N GLU A 593 42.91 0.14 40.26
CA GLU A 593 44.07 1.02 40.10
C GLU A 593 43.69 2.50 40.00
N LYS A 594 43.26 3.10 41.13
CA LYS A 594 43.64 4.47 41.58
C LYS A 594 42.70 4.99 42.68
N LYS A 595 43.21 4.99 43.93
CA LYS A 595 43.26 6.16 44.84
C LYS A 595 43.86 5.77 46.20
N PRO A 596 45.15 6.05 46.46
CA PRO A 596 45.58 6.56 47.75
C PRO A 596 45.52 8.10 47.69
N GLY A 597 44.61 8.69 48.48
CA GLY A 597 44.61 10.13 48.76
C GLY A 597 43.52 10.92 48.04
N ILE A 598 42.41 11.15 48.74
CA ILE A 598 41.69 12.43 48.72
C ILE A 598 41.46 12.80 50.18
N GLN A 599 42.06 13.91 50.59
CA GLN A 599 41.72 14.67 51.80
C GLN A 599 40.53 15.58 51.50
#